data_AF-A0A1W9R4V8-F1
#
_entry.id   AF-A0A1W9R4V8-F1
#
_cell.length_a   1.000
_cell.length_b   1.000
_cell.length_c   1.000
_cell.angle_alpha   90.00
_cell.angle_beta   90.00
_cell.angle_gamma   90.00
#
_symmetry.space_group_name_H-M   'P 1'
#
loop_
_entity.id
_entity.type
_entity.pdbx_description
1 polymer ?
#
loop_
_entity_poly.entity_id
_entity_poly.type
_entity_poly.pdbx_seq_one_letter_code
_entity_poly.pdbx_strand_id
1 'polypeptide(L)' 'MKKITILILFLQLFLFSTKGQVKIDSAVNFIAPTPYGDTIDLYSYLDDGKYVLIEFFRTT' A
#
# COMPACT_ATOMS: atom_id res chain seq x y z
N MET A 1 0.97 27.52 -26.03
CA MET A 1 1.17 27.36 -24.56
C MET A 1 0.50 26.11 -23.98
N LYS A 2 -0.74 25.77 -24.38
CA LYS A 2 -1.47 24.57 -23.89
C LYS A 2 -0.70 23.24 -23.98
N LYS A 3 0.12 23.04 -25.03
CA LYS A 3 0.92 21.82 -25.23
C LYS A 3 2.03 21.63 -24.18
N ILE A 4 2.61 22.73 -23.69
CA ILE A 4 3.67 22.71 -22.67
C ILE A 4 3.05 22.38 -21.29
N THR A 5 1.87 22.92 -21.02
CA THR A 5 1.14 22.65 -19.77
C THR A 5 0.78 21.18 -19.61
N ILE A 6 0.36 20.51 -20.71
CA ILE A 6 0.04 19.07 -20.70
C ILE A 6 1.31 18.23 -20.46
N LEU A 7 2.44 18.60 -21.05
CA LEU A 7 3.71 17.90 -20.85
C LEU A 7 4.19 18.00 -19.39
N ILE A 8 4.07 19.18 -18.78
CA ILE A 8 4.44 19.40 -17.38
C ILE A 8 3.54 18.56 -16.44
N LEU A 9 2.23 18.50 -16.72
CA LEU A 9 1.29 17.70 -15.94
C LEU A 9 1.61 16.20 -16.04
N PHE A 10 1.96 15.72 -17.24
CA PHE A 10 2.36 14.32 -17.44
C PHE A 10 3.66 13.99 -16.70
N LEU A 11 4.62 14.91 -16.69
CA LEU A 11 5.90 14.72 -16.00
C LEU A 11 5.74 14.64 -14.47
N GLN A 12 4.77 15.37 -13.90
CA GLN A 12 4.47 15.28 -12.47
C GLN A 12 3.92 13.91 -12.07
N LEU A 13 3.14 13.24 -12.93
CA LEU A 13 2.61 11.90 -12.66
C LEU A 13 3.70 10.82 -12.59
N PHE A 14 4.80 10.97 -13.35
CA PHE A 14 5.94 10.04 -13.31
C PHE A 14 6.85 10.21 -12.09
N LEU A 15 6.85 11.40 -11.47
CA LEU A 15 7.70 11.69 -10.31
C LEU A 15 7.13 11.14 -8.99
N PHE A 16 5.87 10.67 -8.97
CA PHE A 16 5.26 9.97 -7.84
C PHE A 16 5.56 8.46 -7.85
N SER A 17 6.77 8.05 -8.24
CA SER A 17 7.23 6.66 -8.08
C SER A 17 7.40 6.34 -6.58
N THR A 18 6.27 5.94 -5.99
CA THR A 18 6.09 4.89 -4.97
C THR A 18 7.27 4.64 -4.02
N LYS A 19 7.48 5.55 -3.07
CA LYS A 19 8.18 5.23 -1.81
C LYS A 19 7.31 4.43 -0.82
N GLY A 20 6.10 4.02 -1.22
CA GLY A 20 5.15 3.29 -0.37
C GLY A 20 5.22 1.77 -0.48
N GLN A 21 6.05 1.22 -1.37
CA GLN A 21 6.23 -0.23 -1.48
C GLN A 21 7.47 -0.67 -0.72
N VAL A 22 7.26 -1.42 0.34
CA VAL A 22 8.31 -2.05 1.15
C VAL A 22 8.45 -3.49 0.67
N LYS A 23 9.67 -4.01 0.56
CA LYS A 23 9.86 -5.42 0.21
C LYS A 23 9.30 -6.30 1.32
N ILE A 24 8.70 -7.43 0.93
CA ILE A 24 8.01 -8.35 1.83
C ILE A 24 8.90 -8.87 2.97
N ASP A 25 10.20 -9.03 2.72
CA ASP A 25 11.21 -9.46 3.69
C ASP A 25 11.49 -8.43 4.81
N SER A 26 11.00 -7.20 4.64
CA SER A 26 11.12 -6.10 5.59
C SER A 26 9.80 -5.65 6.21
N ALA A 27 8.66 -6.23 5.77
CA ALA A 27 7.39 -6.00 6.41
C ALA A 27 7.36 -6.72 7.76
N VAL A 28 7.02 -6.02 8.85
CA VAL A 28 6.84 -6.66 10.15
C VAL A 28 5.53 -7.45 10.10
N ASN A 29 5.58 -8.75 10.42
CA ASN A 29 4.36 -9.54 10.53
C ASN A 29 3.48 -8.97 11.66
N PHE A 30 2.18 -8.89 11.43
CA PHE A 30 1.21 -8.53 12.46
C PHE A 30 0.11 -9.56 12.55
N ILE A 31 -0.35 -9.73 13.78
CA ILE A 31 -1.50 -10.56 14.13
C ILE A 31 -2.54 -9.60 14.70
N ALA A 32 -3.68 -9.48 14.01
CA ALA A 32 -4.72 -8.52 14.38
C ALA A 32 -6.11 -9.18 14.47
N PRO A 33 -6.91 -8.87 15.51
CA PRO A 33 -8.28 -9.32 15.58
C PRO A 33 -9.14 -8.60 14.55
N THR A 34 -10.07 -9.34 13.95
CA THR A 34 -11.10 -8.80 13.07
C THR A 34 -12.32 -8.35 13.86
N PRO A 35 -13.21 -7.53 13.28
CA PRO A 35 -14.50 -7.19 13.89
C PRO A 35 -15.43 -8.40 14.12
N TYR A 36 -15.13 -9.55 13.52
CA TYR A 36 -15.95 -10.77 13.58
C TYR A 36 -15.45 -11.79 14.62
N GLY A 37 -14.35 -11.49 15.33
CA GLY A 37 -13.77 -12.36 16.35
C GLY A 37 -12.69 -13.32 15.84
N ASP A 38 -12.47 -13.39 14.52
CA ASP A 38 -11.35 -14.11 13.94
C ASP A 38 -10.04 -13.31 14.06
N THR A 39 -8.90 -13.96 13.88
CA THR A 39 -7.59 -13.32 13.86
C THR A 39 -6.98 -13.42 12.46
N ILE A 40 -6.41 -12.31 11.97
CA ILE A 40 -5.66 -12.24 10.72
C ILE A 40 -4.17 -12.24 11.03
N ASP A 41 -3.43 -13.10 10.33
CA ASP A 41 -1.98 -13.10 10.22
C ASP A 41 -1.59 -12.63 8.81
N LEU A 42 -0.81 -11.54 8.71
CA LEU A 42 -0.46 -10.94 7.42
C LEU A 42 0.23 -11.94 6.48
N TYR A 43 1.14 -12.76 7.00
CA TYR A 43 1.92 -13.68 6.16
C TYR A 43 1.06 -14.79 5.57
N SER A 44 0.04 -15.27 6.29
CA SER A 44 -0.93 -16.22 5.74
C SER A 44 -1.63 -15.69 4.47
N TYR A 45 -1.90 -14.38 4.37
CA TYR A 45 -2.51 -13.79 3.17
C TYR A 45 -1.50 -13.57 2.04
N LEU A 46 -0.25 -13.30 2.37
CA LEU A 46 0.81 -13.09 1.39
C LEU A 46 1.31 -14.41 0.79
N ASP A 47 1.42 -15.46 1.59
CA ASP A 47 1.81 -16.81 1.17
C ASP A 47 0.79 -17.44 0.22
N ASP A 48 -0.48 -17.05 0.34
CA ASP A 48 -1.57 -17.35 -0.61
C ASP A 48 -1.39 -16.66 -1.99
N GLY A 49 -0.33 -15.85 -2.18
CA GLY A 49 -0.06 -15.12 -3.42
C GLY A 49 -0.95 -13.90 -3.64
N LYS A 50 -1.62 -13.39 -2.59
CA LYS A 50 -2.52 -12.24 -2.68
C LYS A 50 -1.75 -10.93 -2.50
N TYR A 51 -2.19 -9.89 -3.22
CA TYR A 51 -1.76 -8.52 -2.94
C TYR A 51 -2.52 -7.98 -1.74
N VAL A 52 -1.80 -7.43 -0.76
CA VAL A 52 -2.38 -6.88 0.47
C VAL A 52 -2.13 -5.38 0.53
N LEU A 53 -3.19 -4.60 0.71
CA LEU A 53 -3.13 -3.17 1.02
C LEU A 53 -3.43 -2.98 2.51
N ILE A 54 -2.54 -2.31 3.24
CA ILE A 54 -2.68 -2.04 4.67
C ILE A 54 -2.88 -0.54 4.85
N GLU A 55 -3.97 -0.14 5.49
CA GLU A 55 -4.26 1.23 5.84
C GLU A 55 -4.36 1.37 7.37
N PHE A 56 -3.60 2.30 7.94
CA PHE A 56 -3.62 2.58 9.37
C PHE A 56 -4.53 3.77 9.65
N PHE A 57 -5.61 3.52 10.39
CA PHE A 57 -6.52 4.56 10.84
C PHE A 57 -6.35 4.81 12.33
N ARG A 58 -6.29 6.09 12.72
CA ARG A 58 -6.38 6.50 14.12
C ARG A 58 -7.77 7.05 14.36
N THR A 59 -8.55 6.37 15.20
CA THR A 59 -9.81 6.89 15.72
C THR A 59 -9.53 7.53 17.09
N THR A 60 -9.83 8.82 17.23
CA THR A 60 -9.89 9.52 18.53
C THR A 60 -11.29 9.48 19.11
#